data_AF-A0A8T8XEV1-F1
#
_entry.id   AF-A0A8T8XEV1-F1
#
_cell.length_a   1.000
_cell.length_b   1.000
_cell.length_c   1.000
_cell.angle_alpha   90.00
_cell.angle_beta   90.00
_cell.angle_gamma   90.00
#
_symmetry.space_group_name_H-M   'P 1'
#
loop_
_entity.id
_entity.type
_entity.pdbx_description
1 polymer ?
#
loop_
_entity_poly.entity_id
_entity_poly.type
_entity_poly.pdbx_seq_one_letter_code
_entity_poly.pdbx_strand_id
1 'polypeptide(L)'
;MRISNLVIAASAAGMVNALPKREMKKRASSGFTFFGVSESGAEFGSGVGTLGTTYTWPTTSQIQILRDAGMNMFRIPFLMERLTPDSITGSFASAYLSDLKSTVQFVTDSGAYAVLDPHNYGRYNGNIITSTSDFQTWWKNVAAEFADNDKVIFDTNNEYHDMEQSLVLSLNQAAIDGIRAAGATTQYIFVEGNSYSGAWTWTENNDDLSGLTDTEDKIIYEMHQYLDSDASGTSETCVSSTIGKERLESATEWLQTNNKKGVIGEFAGGVNSVCEEAVEGMLSYMSENSDVWVGASWWSAGPWWGSYMYSLQPSDGPAYSTYLPILEKYFPDGDSTTSASSSAATSVAAATSAATSAVSAVQQTTTAAPHPQVSTTSAVSVAAAAPSSSSSATTFATSTKSKSPCKLHSTSSAASASATSAVVATQPTTTAIVATQPTTTAVVATQPTTTAVVVKQPTTTSAAVAATTPAVIPSPITSSVAAASGSAGVSDPQGALATNAAGQVNQYYQCGGLNWTGPTECASPYTCVKQNDYYYQCVASSN
;
A
#
# COMPACT_ATOMS: atom_id res chain seq x y z
N MET A 1 -9.58 94.68 -27.84
CA MET A 1 -8.48 94.12 -28.65
C MET A 1 -8.20 92.69 -28.19
N ARG A 2 -7.60 91.84 -29.05
CA ARG A 2 -6.78 90.63 -28.78
C ARG A 2 -7.17 89.77 -27.55
N ILE A 3 -7.71 88.56 -27.68
CA ILE A 3 -7.16 87.34 -28.33
C ILE A 3 -5.82 86.91 -27.74
N SER A 4 -5.86 85.93 -26.83
CA SER A 4 -4.92 84.80 -26.60
C SER A 4 -5.37 84.05 -25.33
N ASN A 5 -5.30 82.72 -25.18
CA ASN A 5 -5.21 81.58 -26.11
C ASN A 5 -5.92 80.40 -25.40
N LEU A 6 -6.92 79.78 -26.02
CA LEU A 6 -6.85 78.49 -26.76
C LEU A 6 -7.06 77.25 -25.85
N VAL A 7 -8.23 76.64 -25.98
CA VAL A 7 -8.64 75.37 -25.34
C VAL A 7 -8.56 74.23 -26.36
N ILE A 8 -7.86 73.13 -26.07
CA ILE A 8 -8.03 71.82 -26.73
C ILE A 8 -7.75 70.65 -25.75
N ALA A 9 -8.59 69.62 -25.85
CA ALA A 9 -8.45 68.20 -25.47
C ALA A 9 -7.99 67.75 -24.07
N ALA A 10 -8.94 67.03 -23.45
CA ALA A 10 -8.79 65.97 -22.47
C ALA A 10 -7.68 64.92 -22.71
N SER A 11 -7.15 64.35 -21.62
CA SER A 11 -7.05 62.89 -21.38
C SER A 11 -6.52 62.61 -19.96
N ALA A 12 -7.37 62.13 -19.05
CA ALA A 12 -6.99 61.83 -17.65
C ALA A 12 -7.90 60.77 -16.99
N ALA A 13 -8.03 59.61 -17.63
CA ALA A 13 -8.73 58.45 -17.05
C ALA A 13 -7.97 57.16 -17.42
N GLY A 14 -7.12 56.66 -16.52
CA GLY A 14 -6.31 55.48 -16.81
C GLY A 14 -5.11 55.30 -15.86
N MET A 15 -5.37 54.78 -14.66
CA MET A 15 -4.48 53.89 -13.88
C MET A 15 -5.15 53.59 -12.53
N VAL A 16 -6.14 52.70 -12.53
CA VAL A 16 -6.43 51.88 -11.34
C VAL A 16 -5.40 50.75 -11.38
N ASN A 17 -4.63 50.57 -10.32
CA ASN A 17 -3.67 49.46 -10.25
C ASN A 17 -4.42 48.13 -10.24
N ALA A 18 -4.53 47.50 -11.40
CA ALA A 18 -4.83 46.08 -11.48
C ALA A 18 -3.64 45.32 -10.87
N LEU A 19 -3.80 44.90 -9.62
CA LEU A 19 -2.93 43.87 -9.05
C LEU A 19 -2.92 42.69 -10.02
N PRO A 20 -1.76 42.12 -10.38
CA PRO A 20 -1.70 40.98 -11.26
C PRO A 20 -2.44 39.83 -10.59
N LYS A 21 -3.63 39.49 -11.11
CA LYS A 21 -4.20 38.18 -10.87
C LYS A 21 -3.14 37.20 -11.35
N ARG A 22 -2.61 36.37 -10.44
CA ARG A 22 -1.95 35.12 -10.84
C ARG A 22 -3.02 34.33 -11.58
N GLU A 23 -2.99 34.38 -12.92
CA GLU A 23 -3.60 33.32 -13.69
C GLU A 23 -2.85 32.06 -13.28
N MET A 24 -3.54 31.20 -12.53
CA MET A 24 -3.12 29.83 -12.31
C MET A 24 -3.06 29.20 -13.69
N LYS A 25 -1.87 29.22 -14.32
CA LYS A 25 -1.59 28.51 -15.56
C LYS A 25 -2.08 27.09 -15.32
N LYS A 26 -3.12 26.67 -16.07
CA LYS A 26 -3.77 25.36 -15.89
C LYS A 26 -2.66 24.32 -15.73
N ARG A 27 -2.66 23.58 -14.61
CA ARG A 27 -1.65 22.52 -14.38
C ARG A 27 -1.64 21.67 -15.65
N ALA A 28 -0.44 21.33 -16.13
CA ALA A 28 -0.37 20.26 -17.12
C ALA A 28 -0.95 19.02 -16.43
N SER A 29 -1.85 18.31 -17.10
CA SER A 29 -2.42 17.09 -16.53
C SER A 29 -1.27 16.16 -16.19
N SER A 30 -1.23 15.61 -14.98
CA SER A 30 -0.10 14.81 -14.50
C SER A 30 0.09 13.50 -15.26
N GLY A 31 -0.90 13.13 -16.09
CA GLY A 31 -0.93 11.86 -16.83
C GLY A 31 -1.35 10.67 -15.97
N PHE A 32 -1.31 10.82 -14.65
CA PHE A 32 -1.73 9.78 -13.72
C PHE A 32 -3.26 9.60 -13.73
N THR A 33 -3.68 8.34 -13.74
CA THR A 33 -5.05 7.89 -13.46
C THR A 33 -5.33 7.90 -11.96
N PHE A 34 -4.31 7.57 -11.15
CA PHE A 34 -4.40 7.42 -9.71
C PHE A 34 -3.37 8.30 -8.99
N PHE A 35 -3.78 8.97 -7.91
CA PHE A 35 -2.84 9.48 -6.91
C PHE A 35 -3.47 9.40 -5.52
N GLY A 36 -2.70 8.91 -4.56
CA GLY A 36 -3.26 8.47 -3.29
C GLY A 36 -2.30 8.41 -2.12
N VAL A 37 -2.76 7.68 -1.12
CA VAL A 37 -2.07 7.39 0.14
C VAL A 37 -2.48 5.98 0.60
N SER A 38 -1.60 5.30 1.34
CA SER A 38 -2.02 4.16 2.15
C SER A 38 -2.75 4.65 3.41
N GLU A 39 -3.84 3.99 3.80
CA GLU A 39 -4.64 4.28 4.99
C GLU A 39 -4.47 3.12 5.97
N SER A 40 -3.36 3.17 6.71
CA SER A 40 -2.92 2.14 7.64
C SER A 40 -3.69 2.12 8.96
N GLY A 41 -3.63 0.96 9.62
CA GLY A 41 -4.10 0.72 10.99
C GLY A 41 -4.70 -0.66 11.18
N ALA A 42 -5.26 -1.28 10.13
CA ALA A 42 -5.96 -2.57 10.23
C ALA A 42 -5.02 -3.77 10.04
N GLU A 43 -3.84 -3.55 9.47
CA GLU A 43 -2.67 -4.43 9.48
C GLU A 43 -1.92 -4.42 10.82
N PHE A 44 -1.91 -3.29 11.55
CA PHE A 44 -1.08 -3.08 12.75
C PHE A 44 -1.14 -4.21 13.81
N GLY A 45 0.01 -4.47 14.45
CA GLY A 45 0.14 -5.50 15.49
C GLY A 45 0.03 -6.94 14.96
N SER A 46 0.45 -7.93 15.75
CA SER A 46 0.54 -9.32 15.26
C SER A 46 -0.72 -10.17 15.50
N GLY A 47 -1.01 -11.07 14.56
CA GLY A 47 -2.10 -12.05 14.65
C GLY A 47 -3.50 -11.43 14.65
N VAL A 48 -4.51 -12.23 15.03
CA VAL A 48 -5.93 -11.81 15.00
C VAL A 48 -6.20 -10.54 15.82
N GLY A 49 -5.50 -10.37 16.96
CA GLY A 49 -5.49 -9.11 17.71
C GLY A 49 -6.84 -8.70 18.31
N THR A 50 -7.04 -7.40 18.53
CA THR A 50 -8.30 -6.82 19.00
C THR A 50 -8.42 -5.36 18.55
N LEU A 51 -9.54 -5.02 17.92
CA LEU A 51 -9.88 -3.66 17.47
C LEU A 51 -9.82 -2.66 18.65
N GLY A 52 -9.15 -1.53 18.44
CA GLY A 52 -8.96 -0.50 19.48
C GLY A 52 -7.88 -0.82 20.50
N THR A 53 -7.16 -1.95 20.37
CA THR A 53 -6.02 -2.32 21.22
C THR A 53 -4.77 -2.66 20.42
N THR A 54 -4.87 -3.53 19.39
CA THR A 54 -3.72 -3.93 18.56
C THR A 54 -3.79 -3.38 17.14
N TYR A 55 -4.99 -3.15 16.63
CA TYR A 55 -5.29 -2.56 15.32
C TYR A 55 -6.46 -1.58 15.40
N THR A 56 -6.62 -0.75 14.38
CA THR A 56 -7.72 0.22 14.22
C THR A 56 -8.14 0.28 12.75
N TRP A 57 -9.34 0.79 12.45
CA TRP A 57 -9.67 1.13 11.07
C TRP A 57 -9.30 2.59 10.75
N PRO A 58 -9.05 2.92 9.47
CA PRO A 58 -8.87 4.29 9.00
C PRO A 58 -10.03 5.20 9.39
N THR A 59 -9.72 6.48 9.63
CA THR A 59 -10.75 7.45 10.03
C THR A 59 -11.33 8.13 8.80
N THR A 60 -12.60 7.82 8.46
CA THR A 60 -13.27 8.31 7.25
C THR A 60 -13.30 9.85 7.12
N SER A 61 -13.41 10.59 8.23
CA SER A 61 -13.32 12.07 8.18
C SER A 61 -11.94 12.62 7.85
N GLN A 62 -10.89 11.79 7.91
CA GLN A 62 -9.50 12.14 7.55
C GLN A 62 -9.21 11.76 6.09
N ILE A 63 -9.66 10.58 5.65
CA ILE A 63 -9.79 10.21 4.23
C ILE A 63 -10.48 11.33 3.44
N GLN A 64 -11.58 11.88 3.99
CA GLN A 64 -12.30 12.99 3.35
C GLN A 64 -11.45 14.25 3.14
N ILE A 65 -10.53 14.58 4.05
CA ILE A 65 -9.66 15.77 3.91
C ILE A 65 -8.66 15.57 2.77
N LEU A 66 -8.08 14.37 2.64
CA LEU A 66 -7.19 14.02 1.53
C LEU A 66 -7.95 13.91 0.20
N ARG A 67 -9.19 13.42 0.24
CA ARG A 67 -10.12 13.39 -0.89
C ARG A 67 -10.47 14.79 -1.38
N ASP A 68 -10.78 15.70 -0.46
CA ASP A 68 -11.11 17.11 -0.74
C ASP A 68 -9.90 17.89 -1.26
N ALA A 69 -8.68 17.52 -0.85
CA ALA A 69 -7.44 18.06 -1.42
C ALA A 69 -7.19 17.58 -2.87
N GLY A 70 -7.74 16.42 -3.24
CA GLY A 70 -7.78 15.94 -4.63
C GLY A 70 -7.28 14.51 -4.85
N MET A 71 -6.84 13.78 -3.81
CA MET A 71 -6.48 12.36 -3.94
C MET A 71 -7.69 11.55 -4.42
N ASN A 72 -7.44 10.54 -5.25
CA ASN A 72 -8.49 9.70 -5.85
C ASN A 72 -8.23 8.19 -5.72
N MET A 73 -7.21 7.77 -4.96
CA MET A 73 -6.92 6.38 -4.61
C MET A 73 -6.53 6.30 -3.14
N PHE A 74 -6.96 5.24 -2.45
CA PHE A 74 -6.58 4.93 -1.08
C PHE A 74 -6.28 3.43 -0.98
N ARG A 75 -5.06 3.05 -0.61
CA ARG A 75 -4.67 1.65 -0.36
C ARG A 75 -4.98 1.32 1.10
N ILE A 76 -5.61 0.18 1.37
CA ILE A 76 -6.14 -0.17 2.69
C ILE A 76 -5.49 -1.48 3.16
N PRO A 77 -4.35 -1.41 3.87
CA PRO A 77 -3.68 -2.58 4.45
C PRO A 77 -4.57 -3.32 5.47
N PHE A 78 -4.69 -4.64 5.31
CA PHE A 78 -5.40 -5.51 6.26
C PHE A 78 -4.75 -6.91 6.35
N LEU A 79 -4.82 -7.59 7.50
CA LEU A 79 -4.29 -8.96 7.62
C LEU A 79 -5.27 -10.03 7.12
N MET A 80 -4.77 -10.98 6.32
CA MET A 80 -5.45 -12.21 5.92
C MET A 80 -5.89 -13.04 7.14
N GLU A 81 -5.06 -13.11 8.19
CA GLU A 81 -5.34 -13.82 9.45
C GLU A 81 -6.46 -13.17 10.26
N ARG A 82 -6.75 -11.88 10.05
CA ARG A 82 -7.91 -11.21 10.66
C ARG A 82 -9.16 -11.42 9.86
N LEU A 83 -9.05 -11.47 8.53
CA LEU A 83 -10.18 -11.71 7.64
C LEU A 83 -10.65 -13.17 7.66
N THR A 84 -9.73 -14.14 7.61
CA THR A 84 -9.99 -15.59 7.66
C THR A 84 -9.12 -16.25 8.74
N PRO A 85 -9.55 -16.27 10.02
CA PRO A 85 -8.67 -16.62 11.15
C PRO A 85 -8.41 -18.13 11.32
N ASP A 86 -9.32 -19.01 10.90
CA ASP A 86 -9.17 -20.47 11.10
C ASP A 86 -8.20 -21.10 10.07
N SER A 87 -8.26 -20.64 8.82
CA SER A 87 -7.34 -21.00 7.73
C SER A 87 -7.51 -20.05 6.54
N ILE A 88 -6.58 -20.09 5.59
CA ILE A 88 -6.65 -19.40 4.28
C ILE A 88 -7.89 -19.77 3.44
N THR A 89 -8.58 -20.88 3.74
CA THR A 89 -9.86 -21.25 3.10
C THR A 89 -11.01 -21.34 4.11
N GLY A 90 -10.84 -20.71 5.26
CA GLY A 90 -11.82 -20.64 6.35
C GLY A 90 -12.97 -19.67 6.10
N SER A 91 -13.87 -19.58 7.07
CA SER A 91 -14.96 -18.59 7.04
C SER A 91 -14.46 -17.19 7.40
N PHE A 92 -15.10 -16.16 6.85
CA PHE A 92 -14.75 -14.78 7.19
C PHE A 92 -15.12 -14.42 8.64
N ALA A 93 -14.22 -13.70 9.32
CA ALA A 93 -14.52 -13.02 10.57
C ALA A 93 -15.48 -11.86 10.29
N SER A 94 -16.78 -12.11 10.42
CA SER A 94 -17.85 -11.20 9.99
C SER A 94 -17.73 -9.75 10.47
N ALA A 95 -17.20 -9.49 11.67
CA ALA A 95 -16.94 -8.13 12.14
C ALA A 95 -15.83 -7.44 11.33
N TYR A 96 -14.68 -8.09 11.18
CA TYR A 96 -13.53 -7.55 10.44
C TYR A 96 -13.85 -7.33 8.95
N LEU A 97 -14.59 -8.26 8.34
CA LEU A 97 -15.13 -8.07 6.98
C LEU A 97 -16.12 -6.89 6.92
N SER A 98 -17.00 -6.73 7.90
CA SER A 98 -17.97 -5.62 7.94
C SER A 98 -17.26 -4.26 8.01
N ASP A 99 -16.20 -4.14 8.82
CA ASP A 99 -15.44 -2.91 8.96
C ASP A 99 -14.59 -2.60 7.71
N LEU A 100 -13.96 -3.62 7.10
CA LEU A 100 -13.28 -3.50 5.81
C LEU A 100 -14.27 -2.98 4.74
N LYS A 101 -15.43 -3.62 4.61
CA LYS A 101 -16.49 -3.21 3.68
C LYS A 101 -17.00 -1.80 3.97
N SER A 102 -17.11 -1.40 5.23
CA SER A 102 -17.49 -0.02 5.59
C SER A 102 -16.43 1.01 5.19
N THR A 103 -15.14 0.68 5.28
CA THR A 103 -14.03 1.57 4.90
C THR A 103 -13.96 1.70 3.38
N VAL A 104 -14.01 0.57 2.66
CA VAL A 104 -14.07 0.50 1.19
C VAL A 104 -15.29 1.22 0.63
N GLN A 105 -16.48 1.03 1.22
CA GLN A 105 -17.69 1.72 0.79
C GLN A 105 -17.55 3.24 0.92
N PHE A 106 -17.00 3.74 2.04
CA PHE A 106 -16.79 5.18 2.22
C PHE A 106 -15.85 5.78 1.17
N VAL A 107 -14.72 5.11 0.88
CA VAL A 107 -13.78 5.55 -0.16
C VAL A 107 -14.48 5.58 -1.53
N THR A 108 -15.20 4.51 -1.88
CA THR A 108 -15.81 4.36 -3.21
C THR A 108 -17.06 5.23 -3.42
N ASP A 109 -17.85 5.51 -2.37
CA ASP A 109 -18.93 6.50 -2.39
C ASP A 109 -18.43 7.93 -2.66
N SER A 110 -17.16 8.23 -2.33
CA SER A 110 -16.51 9.51 -2.68
C SER A 110 -16.03 9.59 -4.14
N GLY A 111 -16.23 8.53 -4.93
CA GLY A 111 -15.77 8.38 -6.31
C GLY A 111 -14.29 8.04 -6.46
N ALA A 112 -13.54 7.93 -5.36
CA ALA A 112 -12.16 7.45 -5.31
C ALA A 112 -12.07 5.92 -5.41
N TYR A 113 -10.89 5.42 -5.75
CA TYR A 113 -10.59 4.00 -5.77
C TYR A 113 -10.11 3.50 -4.40
N ALA A 114 -10.55 2.32 -4.01
CA ALA A 114 -10.08 1.61 -2.83
C ALA A 114 -9.24 0.40 -3.26
N VAL A 115 -7.94 0.40 -2.94
CA VAL A 115 -7.08 -0.77 -3.14
C VAL A 115 -7.17 -1.65 -1.89
N LEU A 116 -7.57 -2.90 -2.07
CA LEU A 116 -7.66 -3.90 -1.01
C LEU A 116 -6.33 -4.64 -0.93
N ASP A 117 -5.52 -4.29 0.06
CA ASP A 117 -4.18 -4.82 0.30
C ASP A 117 -4.22 -5.87 1.45
N PRO A 118 -4.08 -7.17 1.15
CA PRO A 118 -3.71 -8.16 2.15
C PRO A 118 -2.23 -8.02 2.49
N HIS A 119 -1.95 -7.30 3.57
CA HIS A 119 -0.63 -6.79 3.93
C HIS A 119 0.23 -7.87 4.60
N ASN A 120 0.58 -8.89 3.81
CA ASN A 120 0.88 -10.24 4.30
C ASN A 120 2.22 -10.83 3.83
N TYR A 121 3.01 -10.12 3.01
CA TYR A 121 4.38 -10.53 2.66
C TYR A 121 4.47 -11.91 1.98
N GLY A 122 3.45 -12.30 1.20
CA GLY A 122 3.32 -13.64 0.61
C GLY A 122 3.17 -14.77 1.65
N ARG A 123 2.81 -14.45 2.90
CA ARG A 123 2.82 -15.33 4.07
C ARG A 123 1.47 -15.34 4.80
N TYR A 124 1.10 -16.50 5.34
CA TYR A 124 -0.08 -16.67 6.18
C TYR A 124 0.28 -17.44 7.46
N ASN A 125 -0.10 -16.90 8.62
CA ASN A 125 0.42 -17.24 9.94
C ASN A 125 1.97 -17.31 9.94
N GLY A 126 2.63 -16.36 9.28
CA GLY A 126 4.09 -16.27 9.16
C GLY A 126 4.76 -17.36 8.28
N ASN A 127 3.99 -18.23 7.64
CA ASN A 127 4.49 -19.27 6.73
C ASN A 127 4.25 -18.86 5.28
N ILE A 128 5.22 -19.09 4.38
CA ILE A 128 5.06 -18.81 2.94
C ILE A 128 3.83 -19.54 2.39
N ILE A 129 2.97 -18.80 1.65
CA ILE A 129 1.79 -19.36 1.00
C ILE A 129 2.25 -20.22 -0.17
N THR A 130 2.29 -21.54 0.02
CA THR A 130 2.76 -22.51 -0.99
C THR A 130 1.63 -23.17 -1.78
N SER A 131 0.38 -22.93 -1.39
CA SER A 131 -0.80 -23.54 -2.02
C SER A 131 -1.55 -22.51 -2.87
N THR A 132 -1.25 -22.51 -4.17
CA THR A 132 -1.89 -21.61 -5.15
C THR A 132 -3.40 -21.85 -5.24
N SER A 133 -3.88 -23.09 -5.08
CA SER A 133 -5.31 -23.39 -5.06
C SER A 133 -6.04 -22.85 -3.83
N ASP A 134 -5.37 -22.80 -2.66
CA ASP A 134 -5.95 -22.17 -1.47
C ASP A 134 -5.95 -20.64 -1.62
N PHE A 135 -4.89 -20.05 -2.16
CA PHE A 135 -4.80 -18.62 -2.42
C PHE A 135 -5.83 -18.16 -3.48
N GLN A 136 -6.01 -18.91 -4.56
CA GLN A 136 -7.08 -18.70 -5.55
C GLN A 136 -8.47 -18.79 -4.91
N THR A 137 -8.68 -19.72 -3.98
CA THR A 137 -9.95 -19.87 -3.27
C THR A 137 -10.21 -18.71 -2.32
N TRP A 138 -9.18 -18.25 -1.59
CA TRP A 138 -9.26 -17.05 -0.75
C TRP A 138 -9.61 -15.82 -1.61
N TRP A 139 -8.88 -15.60 -2.70
CA TRP A 139 -9.11 -14.48 -3.61
C TRP A 139 -10.49 -14.49 -4.26
N LYS A 140 -10.98 -15.67 -4.65
CA LYS A 140 -12.33 -15.83 -5.15
C LYS A 140 -13.39 -15.47 -4.10
N ASN A 141 -13.18 -15.88 -2.85
CA ASN A 141 -14.12 -15.57 -1.76
C ASN A 141 -14.10 -14.07 -1.42
N VAL A 142 -12.93 -13.43 -1.42
CA VAL A 142 -12.79 -12.00 -1.13
C VAL A 142 -13.38 -11.17 -2.26
N ALA A 143 -13.01 -11.42 -3.52
CA ALA A 143 -13.52 -10.67 -4.66
C ALA A 143 -15.05 -10.77 -4.80
N ALA A 144 -15.67 -11.88 -4.41
CA ALA A 144 -17.12 -12.04 -4.41
C ALA A 144 -17.86 -11.06 -3.48
N GLU A 145 -17.21 -10.56 -2.42
CA GLU A 145 -17.78 -9.55 -1.52
C GLU A 145 -17.77 -8.13 -2.13
N PHE A 146 -17.06 -7.91 -3.24
CA PHE A 146 -16.80 -6.60 -3.85
C PHE A 146 -17.06 -6.54 -5.37
N ALA A 147 -17.47 -7.64 -6.01
CA ALA A 147 -17.51 -7.79 -7.47
C ALA A 147 -18.36 -6.74 -8.22
N ASP A 148 -19.43 -6.23 -7.59
CA ASP A 148 -20.30 -5.18 -8.17
C ASP A 148 -19.76 -3.74 -8.01
N ASN A 149 -18.62 -3.53 -7.33
CA ASN A 149 -18.03 -2.21 -7.09
C ASN A 149 -16.85 -1.95 -8.05
N ASP A 150 -17.04 -1.10 -9.06
CA ASP A 150 -16.05 -0.77 -10.09
C ASP A 150 -14.92 0.17 -9.62
N LYS A 151 -15.03 0.69 -8.40
CA LYS A 151 -14.00 1.49 -7.73
C LYS A 151 -13.13 0.69 -6.76
N VAL A 152 -13.38 -0.61 -6.61
CA VAL A 152 -12.43 -1.51 -5.95
C VAL A 152 -11.28 -1.86 -6.89
N ILE A 153 -10.08 -1.93 -6.32
CA ILE A 153 -8.87 -2.49 -6.92
C ILE A 153 -8.39 -3.60 -5.97
N PHE A 154 -7.91 -4.71 -6.52
CA PHE A 154 -7.37 -5.81 -5.73
C PHE A 154 -5.85 -5.86 -5.88
N ASP A 155 -5.11 -5.60 -4.81
CA ASP A 155 -3.67 -5.88 -4.69
C ASP A 155 -3.53 -7.36 -4.27
N THR A 156 -2.70 -8.15 -4.94
CA THR A 156 -2.61 -9.60 -4.66
C THR A 156 -2.02 -9.92 -3.29
N ASN A 157 -0.99 -9.20 -2.85
CA ASN A 157 -0.33 -9.31 -1.54
C ASN A 157 0.83 -8.31 -1.45
N ASN A 158 0.85 -7.49 -0.39
CA ASN A 158 2.00 -6.64 -0.08
C ASN A 158 3.32 -7.40 -0.07
N GLU A 159 4.30 -6.93 -0.83
CA GLU A 159 5.73 -7.22 -0.73
C GLU A 159 6.09 -8.71 -0.56
N TYR A 160 5.91 -9.51 -1.61
CA TYR A 160 6.54 -10.83 -1.64
C TYR A 160 8.07 -10.69 -1.46
N HIS A 161 8.66 -11.49 -0.57
CA HIS A 161 10.11 -11.44 -0.29
C HIS A 161 10.65 -12.78 0.19
N ASP A 162 11.95 -13.04 -0.02
CA ASP A 162 12.64 -14.28 0.39
C ASP A 162 11.89 -15.56 -0.04
N MET A 163 11.25 -15.50 -1.22
CA MET A 163 10.42 -16.56 -1.79
C MET A 163 11.01 -17.06 -3.12
N GLU A 164 10.61 -18.27 -3.51
CA GLU A 164 10.95 -18.81 -4.83
C GLU A 164 10.14 -18.06 -5.91
N GLN A 165 10.79 -17.64 -6.99
CA GLN A 165 10.21 -16.71 -7.95
C GLN A 165 9.01 -17.31 -8.71
N SER A 166 9.09 -18.56 -9.15
CA SER A 166 7.99 -19.20 -9.88
C SER A 166 6.75 -19.38 -9.01
N LEU A 167 6.91 -19.48 -7.68
CA LEU A 167 5.81 -19.40 -6.72
C LEU A 167 5.20 -18.00 -6.66
N VAL A 168 5.98 -16.92 -6.65
CA VAL A 168 5.45 -15.52 -6.68
C VAL A 168 4.64 -15.27 -7.95
N LEU A 169 5.16 -15.70 -9.12
CA LEU A 169 4.41 -15.70 -10.38
C LEU A 169 3.11 -16.51 -10.28
N SER A 170 3.19 -17.71 -9.71
CA SER A 170 2.03 -18.61 -9.60
C SER A 170 0.97 -18.14 -8.60
N LEU A 171 1.36 -17.41 -7.54
CA LEU A 171 0.44 -16.80 -6.58
C LEU A 171 -0.28 -15.61 -7.20
N ASN A 172 0.43 -14.74 -7.93
CA ASN A 172 -0.19 -13.63 -8.66
C ASN A 172 -1.21 -14.13 -9.71
N GLN A 173 -0.87 -15.15 -10.51
CA GLN A 173 -1.83 -15.73 -11.46
C GLN A 173 -3.00 -16.41 -10.73
N ALA A 174 -2.76 -17.10 -9.61
CA ALA A 174 -3.82 -17.68 -8.79
C ALA A 174 -4.78 -16.63 -8.19
N ALA A 175 -4.27 -15.46 -7.80
CA ALA A 175 -5.08 -14.32 -7.37
C ALA A 175 -5.97 -13.81 -8.50
N ILE A 176 -5.39 -13.53 -9.68
CA ILE A 176 -6.12 -13.08 -10.88
C ILE A 176 -7.22 -14.08 -11.25
N ASP A 177 -6.87 -15.36 -11.38
CA ASP A 177 -7.82 -16.43 -11.71
C ASP A 177 -8.95 -16.52 -10.66
N GLY A 178 -8.64 -16.31 -9.37
CA GLY A 178 -9.61 -16.29 -8.27
C GLY A 178 -10.58 -15.12 -8.38
N ILE A 179 -10.04 -13.90 -8.53
CA ILE A 179 -10.78 -12.64 -8.66
C ILE A 179 -11.74 -12.71 -9.86
N ARG A 180 -11.24 -13.07 -11.05
CA ARG A 180 -12.07 -13.19 -12.25
C ARG A 180 -13.09 -14.32 -12.14
N ALA A 181 -12.74 -15.44 -11.50
CA ALA A 181 -13.69 -16.53 -11.22
C ALA A 181 -14.74 -16.23 -10.13
N ALA A 182 -14.67 -15.07 -9.47
CA ALA A 182 -15.73 -14.52 -8.61
C ALA A 182 -16.77 -13.68 -9.39
N GLY A 183 -16.45 -13.29 -10.63
CA GLY A 183 -17.26 -12.35 -11.44
C GLY A 183 -16.79 -10.90 -11.37
N ALA A 184 -15.71 -10.60 -10.63
CA ALA A 184 -15.14 -9.26 -10.51
C ALA A 184 -14.26 -8.93 -11.74
N THR A 185 -14.89 -8.46 -12.83
CA THR A 185 -14.23 -8.24 -14.14
C THR A 185 -13.98 -6.76 -14.50
N THR A 186 -14.63 -5.83 -13.80
CA THR A 186 -14.46 -4.39 -14.02
C THR A 186 -13.23 -3.82 -13.32
N GLN A 187 -12.83 -4.43 -12.20
CA GLN A 187 -11.77 -3.96 -11.30
C GLN A 187 -10.38 -4.16 -11.89
N TYR A 188 -9.48 -3.22 -11.58
CA TYR A 188 -8.04 -3.41 -11.76
C TYR A 188 -7.51 -4.44 -10.77
N ILE A 189 -6.44 -5.14 -11.16
CA ILE A 189 -5.67 -6.01 -10.28
C ILE A 189 -4.25 -5.46 -10.24
N PHE A 190 -3.81 -5.07 -9.06
CA PHE A 190 -2.44 -4.67 -8.79
C PHE A 190 -1.66 -5.95 -8.44
N VAL A 191 -0.54 -6.19 -9.13
CA VAL A 191 0.29 -7.39 -8.96
C VAL A 191 1.66 -7.00 -8.43
N GLU A 192 2.02 -7.56 -7.28
CA GLU A 192 3.31 -7.31 -6.63
C GLU A 192 4.33 -8.42 -6.90
N GLY A 193 5.60 -8.04 -6.89
CA GLY A 193 6.74 -8.90 -7.13
C GLY A 193 7.53 -9.27 -5.88
N ASN A 194 8.51 -10.15 -6.10
CA ASN A 194 9.47 -10.57 -5.10
C ASN A 194 10.48 -9.45 -4.78
N SER A 195 11.29 -9.64 -3.74
CA SER A 195 12.23 -8.63 -3.23
C SER A 195 11.51 -7.31 -2.86
N TYR A 196 10.43 -7.44 -2.09
CA TYR A 196 9.61 -6.34 -1.56
C TYR A 196 9.01 -5.46 -2.67
N SER A 197 8.65 -6.07 -3.80
CA SER A 197 8.21 -5.42 -5.03
C SER A 197 9.05 -4.21 -5.47
N GLY A 198 10.33 -4.14 -5.06
CA GLY A 198 11.13 -2.93 -5.15
C GLY A 198 11.45 -2.54 -6.60
N ALA A 199 11.07 -1.33 -7.02
CA ALA A 199 11.25 -0.88 -8.41
C ALA A 199 12.73 -0.88 -8.84
N TRP A 200 13.63 -0.40 -7.97
CA TRP A 200 15.08 -0.41 -8.17
C TRP A 200 15.71 -1.79 -8.39
N THR A 201 15.02 -2.85 -7.96
CA THR A 201 15.45 -4.26 -8.05
C THR A 201 14.57 -5.08 -9.00
N TRP A 202 13.58 -4.46 -9.65
CA TRP A 202 12.54 -5.14 -10.41
C TRP A 202 13.10 -6.04 -11.52
N THR A 203 13.97 -5.49 -12.35
CA THR A 203 14.56 -6.17 -13.52
C THR A 203 15.53 -7.29 -13.17
N GLU A 204 16.02 -7.33 -11.93
CA GLU A 204 16.90 -8.41 -11.44
C GLU A 204 16.11 -9.60 -10.87
N ASN A 205 14.84 -9.39 -10.46
CA ASN A 205 14.06 -10.36 -9.70
C ASN A 205 12.75 -10.80 -10.39
N ASN A 206 12.05 -9.89 -11.06
CA ASN A 206 10.62 -9.99 -11.40
C ASN A 206 10.31 -9.99 -12.91
N ASP A 207 11.30 -10.26 -13.76
CA ASP A 207 11.13 -10.29 -15.23
C ASP A 207 10.07 -11.31 -15.69
N ASP A 208 9.94 -12.44 -14.99
CA ASP A 208 8.98 -13.50 -15.32
C ASP A 208 7.51 -13.10 -15.10
N LEU A 209 7.24 -12.09 -14.26
CA LEU A 209 5.91 -11.53 -14.05
C LEU A 209 5.36 -10.85 -15.32
N SER A 210 6.21 -10.55 -16.31
CA SER A 210 5.77 -10.17 -17.67
C SER A 210 4.83 -11.22 -18.30
N GLY A 211 4.92 -12.49 -17.88
CA GLY A 211 4.08 -13.59 -18.32
C GLY A 211 2.70 -13.69 -17.67
N LEU A 212 2.36 -12.85 -16.69
CA LEU A 212 1.02 -12.82 -16.07
C LEU A 212 -0.07 -12.46 -17.10
N THR A 213 -1.24 -13.08 -16.95
CA THR A 213 -2.39 -12.95 -17.87
C THR A 213 -3.70 -12.69 -17.13
N ASP A 214 -4.56 -11.84 -17.71
CA ASP A 214 -5.89 -11.50 -17.22
C ASP A 214 -6.85 -11.52 -18.42
N THR A 215 -8.06 -12.05 -18.27
CA THR A 215 -9.06 -12.05 -19.35
C THR A 215 -9.59 -10.64 -19.65
N GLU A 216 -9.44 -9.72 -18.69
CA GLU A 216 -10.07 -8.41 -18.70
C GLU A 216 -9.11 -7.25 -19.03
N ASP A 217 -7.81 -7.57 -19.21
CA ASP A 217 -6.68 -6.68 -19.52
C ASP A 217 -6.52 -5.48 -18.54
N LYS A 218 -6.57 -5.76 -17.23
CA LYS A 218 -6.45 -4.74 -16.16
C LYS A 218 -5.37 -5.04 -15.10
N ILE A 219 -4.32 -5.77 -15.49
CA ILE A 219 -3.12 -5.93 -14.66
C ILE A 219 -2.34 -4.60 -14.64
N ILE A 220 -2.01 -4.13 -13.45
CA ILE A 220 -1.03 -3.07 -13.20
C ILE A 220 0.02 -3.65 -12.25
N TYR A 221 1.29 -3.42 -12.53
CA TYR A 221 2.40 -3.91 -11.73
C TYR A 221 2.67 -2.89 -10.61
N GLU A 222 2.36 -3.27 -9.38
CA GLU A 222 2.55 -2.44 -8.20
C GLU A 222 3.98 -2.64 -7.69
N MET A 223 4.73 -1.55 -7.59
CA MET A 223 6.12 -1.55 -7.16
C MET A 223 6.31 -0.56 -6.02
N HIS A 224 7.18 -0.85 -5.07
CA HIS A 224 7.46 0.06 -3.97
C HIS A 224 8.80 0.77 -4.17
N GLN A 225 8.88 2.03 -3.71
CA GLN A 225 10.14 2.77 -3.77
C GLN A 225 10.36 3.79 -2.66
N TYR A 226 11.12 3.38 -1.64
CA TYR A 226 11.73 4.28 -0.66
C TYR A 226 13.09 4.82 -1.13
N LEU A 227 13.56 5.87 -0.45
CA LEU A 227 14.63 6.77 -0.94
C LEU A 227 15.91 6.75 -0.08
N ASP A 228 15.89 6.00 1.02
CA ASP A 228 17.02 5.76 1.94
C ASP A 228 17.99 4.70 1.41
N SER A 229 19.11 4.47 2.10
CA SER A 229 20.28 3.74 1.57
C SER A 229 20.01 2.32 1.10
N ASP A 230 19.10 1.60 1.75
CA ASP A 230 18.69 0.24 1.44
C ASP A 230 17.25 0.15 0.88
N ALA A 231 16.62 1.31 0.62
CA ALA A 231 15.23 1.43 0.18
C ALA A 231 14.20 0.76 1.12
N SER A 232 14.50 0.69 2.42
CA SER A 232 13.61 0.08 3.43
C SER A 232 12.53 1.00 3.97
N GLY A 233 12.61 2.31 3.74
CA GLY A 233 11.65 3.27 4.32
C GLY A 233 11.79 3.41 5.84
N THR A 234 12.97 3.16 6.38
CA THR A 234 13.25 3.20 7.83
C THR A 234 14.08 4.41 8.26
N SER A 235 14.50 5.26 7.32
CA SER A 235 15.29 6.47 7.59
C SER A 235 14.69 7.76 7.01
N GLU A 236 14.81 8.86 7.75
CA GLU A 236 14.50 10.22 7.25
C GLU A 236 15.49 10.71 6.16
N THR A 237 16.62 10.00 5.96
CA THR A 237 17.71 10.45 5.08
C THR A 237 17.67 9.77 3.71
N CYS A 238 17.38 10.56 2.67
CA CYS A 238 17.48 10.12 1.28
C CYS A 238 18.92 10.17 0.77
N VAL A 239 19.31 9.23 -0.12
CA VAL A 239 20.70 9.08 -0.61
C VAL A 239 21.20 10.32 -1.38
N SER A 240 20.34 10.90 -2.20
CA SER A 240 20.59 12.13 -2.98
C SER A 240 19.25 12.79 -3.31
N SER A 241 19.27 14.00 -3.87
CA SER A 241 18.05 14.63 -4.42
C SER A 241 17.64 14.10 -5.81
N THR A 242 18.30 13.05 -6.31
CA THR A 242 18.01 12.40 -7.60
C THR A 242 17.65 10.92 -7.48
N ILE A 243 17.90 10.30 -6.32
CA ILE A 243 17.80 8.84 -6.11
C ILE A 243 16.44 8.25 -6.47
N GLY A 244 15.35 8.99 -6.23
CA GLY A 244 13.99 8.53 -6.56
C GLY A 244 13.79 8.33 -8.05
N LYS A 245 14.29 9.25 -8.89
CA LYS A 245 14.29 9.05 -10.35
C LYS A 245 15.20 7.89 -10.73
N GLU A 246 16.45 7.90 -10.27
CA GLU A 246 17.49 6.90 -10.63
C GLU A 246 17.02 5.46 -10.35
N ARG A 247 16.29 5.26 -9.25
CA ARG A 247 15.71 3.97 -8.87
C ARG A 247 14.55 3.50 -9.73
N LEU A 248 13.86 4.38 -10.47
CA LEU A 248 12.75 3.99 -11.35
C LEU A 248 13.15 3.78 -12.82
N GLU A 249 14.36 4.14 -13.24
CA GLU A 249 14.72 4.12 -14.67
C GLU A 249 14.64 2.70 -15.27
N SER A 250 15.21 1.69 -14.60
CA SER A 250 15.20 0.30 -15.10
C SER A 250 13.80 -0.32 -15.12
N ALA A 251 12.97 -0.04 -14.09
CA ALA A 251 11.58 -0.47 -14.07
C ALA A 251 10.75 0.19 -15.19
N THR A 252 11.00 1.47 -15.48
CA THR A 252 10.31 2.21 -16.55
C THR A 252 10.64 1.64 -17.92
N GLU A 253 11.93 1.38 -18.20
CA GLU A 253 12.35 0.71 -19.44
C GLU A 253 11.74 -0.69 -19.58
N TRP A 254 11.60 -1.44 -18.48
CA TRP A 254 10.98 -2.76 -18.47
C TRP A 254 9.47 -2.72 -18.76
N LEU A 255 8.73 -1.78 -18.15
CA LEU A 255 7.31 -1.58 -18.40
C LEU A 255 7.06 -1.20 -19.87
N GLN A 256 7.89 -0.29 -20.42
CA GLN A 256 7.82 0.13 -21.82
C GLN A 256 8.14 -1.03 -22.78
N THR A 257 9.21 -1.79 -22.50
CA THR A 257 9.64 -2.93 -23.32
C THR A 257 8.59 -4.05 -23.35
N ASN A 258 7.95 -4.34 -22.22
CA ASN A 258 6.95 -5.40 -22.10
C ASN A 258 5.50 -4.93 -22.36
N ASN A 259 5.30 -3.66 -22.73
CA ASN A 259 3.98 -3.03 -22.92
C ASN A 259 3.04 -3.27 -21.70
N LYS A 260 3.54 -2.94 -20.51
CA LYS A 260 2.83 -3.07 -19.23
C LYS A 260 2.51 -1.70 -18.62
N LYS A 261 1.69 -1.69 -17.57
CA LYS A 261 1.36 -0.50 -16.76
C LYS A 261 1.89 -0.70 -15.35
N GLY A 262 2.50 0.33 -14.76
CA GLY A 262 3.02 0.29 -13.40
C GLY A 262 2.38 1.34 -12.50
N VAL A 263 2.34 1.08 -11.19
CA VAL A 263 1.96 2.04 -10.15
C VAL A 263 3.01 1.97 -9.04
N ILE A 264 3.33 3.10 -8.42
CA ILE A 264 4.12 3.08 -7.18
C ILE A 264 3.17 2.97 -6.00
N GLY A 265 3.02 1.77 -5.43
CA GLY A 265 2.06 1.47 -4.36
C GLY A 265 2.42 2.12 -3.03
N GLU A 266 3.72 2.19 -2.76
CA GLU A 266 4.31 2.86 -1.61
C GLU A 266 5.54 3.66 -2.01
N PHE A 267 5.59 4.91 -1.57
CA PHE A 267 6.81 5.71 -1.52
C PHE A 267 6.74 6.72 -0.37
N ALA A 268 7.90 7.15 0.10
CA ALA A 268 8.02 8.22 1.09
C ALA A 268 9.40 8.87 1.10
N GLY A 269 9.52 9.97 1.83
CA GLY A 269 10.77 10.65 2.15
C GLY A 269 10.66 11.41 3.47
N GLY A 270 11.79 11.60 4.16
CA GLY A 270 11.84 12.38 5.39
C GLY A 270 11.65 13.88 5.13
N VAL A 271 11.27 14.65 6.16
CA VAL A 271 11.00 16.09 6.04
C VAL A 271 12.30 16.90 5.98
N ASN A 272 12.93 16.89 4.80
CA ASN A 272 14.13 17.68 4.49
C ASN A 272 14.28 17.90 2.97
N SER A 273 14.99 18.96 2.59
CA SER A 273 15.09 19.40 1.19
C SER A 273 15.66 18.35 0.23
N VAL A 274 16.53 17.44 0.68
CA VAL A 274 17.09 16.38 -0.17
C VAL A 274 16.01 15.37 -0.54
N CYS A 275 15.20 14.96 0.44
CA CYS A 275 14.04 14.09 0.22
C CYS A 275 12.88 14.79 -0.49
N GLU A 276 12.66 16.08 -0.26
CA GLU A 276 11.65 16.87 -0.99
C GLU A 276 11.98 16.95 -2.49
N GLU A 277 13.25 17.29 -2.83
CA GLU A 277 13.73 17.29 -4.21
C GLU A 277 13.70 15.88 -4.84
N ALA A 278 14.08 14.83 -4.10
CA ALA A 278 14.07 13.45 -4.59
C ALA A 278 12.66 12.95 -4.94
N VAL A 279 11.66 13.26 -4.10
CA VAL A 279 10.25 12.91 -4.35
C VAL A 279 9.70 13.69 -5.53
N GLU A 280 9.94 15.01 -5.62
CA GLU A 280 9.46 15.80 -6.76
C GLU A 280 10.12 15.37 -8.08
N GLY A 281 11.42 15.04 -8.06
CA GLY A 281 12.14 14.49 -9.20
C GLY A 281 11.61 13.13 -9.66
N MET A 282 11.28 12.24 -8.71
CA MET A 282 10.68 10.93 -9.00
C MET A 282 9.28 11.07 -9.62
N LEU A 283 8.40 11.89 -9.01
CA LEU A 283 7.04 12.10 -9.50
C LEU A 283 7.01 12.86 -10.84
N SER A 284 7.95 13.78 -11.08
CA SER A 284 8.13 14.40 -12.42
C SER A 284 8.50 13.36 -13.46
N TYR A 285 9.46 12.49 -13.16
CA TYR A 285 9.90 11.44 -14.09
C TYR A 285 8.78 10.43 -14.40
N MET A 286 8.01 10.01 -13.39
CA MET A 286 6.83 9.17 -13.58
C MET A 286 5.75 9.88 -14.42
N SER A 287 5.52 11.18 -14.20
CA SER A 287 4.54 11.98 -14.95
C SER A 287 4.97 12.14 -16.42
N GLU A 288 6.26 12.32 -16.68
CA GLU A 288 6.86 12.34 -18.02
C GLU A 288 6.78 10.98 -18.74
N ASN A 289 6.65 9.87 -18.01
CA ASN A 289 6.50 8.49 -18.50
C ASN A 289 5.11 7.90 -18.12
N SER A 290 4.07 8.75 -18.12
CA SER A 290 2.69 8.36 -17.82
C SER A 290 2.03 7.50 -18.91
N ASP A 291 2.75 7.21 -20.00
CA ASP A 291 2.42 6.13 -20.93
C ASP A 291 2.57 4.74 -20.29
N VAL A 292 3.36 4.59 -19.22
CA VAL A 292 3.47 3.37 -18.42
C VAL A 292 3.11 3.55 -16.94
N TRP A 293 3.48 4.67 -16.31
CA TRP A 293 3.17 4.93 -14.90
C TRP A 293 1.76 5.51 -14.74
N VAL A 294 0.83 4.72 -14.19
CA VAL A 294 -0.58 5.14 -14.03
C VAL A 294 -0.85 5.89 -12.73
N GLY A 295 0.10 5.92 -11.79
CA GLY A 295 -0.07 6.63 -10.52
C GLY A 295 0.96 6.35 -9.45
N ALA A 296 0.75 6.95 -8.28
CA ALA A 296 1.54 6.74 -7.07
C ALA A 296 0.68 6.84 -5.80
N SER A 297 1.07 6.16 -4.71
CA SER A 297 0.44 6.22 -3.40
C SER A 297 1.51 6.41 -2.30
N TRP A 298 1.30 7.41 -1.44
CA TRP A 298 2.24 7.76 -0.38
C TRP A 298 2.08 6.85 0.85
N TRP A 299 3.19 6.37 1.42
CA TRP A 299 3.20 5.65 2.69
C TRP A 299 3.53 6.59 3.87
N SER A 300 2.63 6.89 4.81
CA SER A 300 1.24 6.43 4.95
C SER A 300 0.41 7.42 5.77
N ALA A 301 -0.91 7.41 5.58
CA ALA A 301 -1.91 7.98 6.48
C ALA A 301 -2.48 6.88 7.39
N GLY A 302 -3.29 7.24 8.40
CA GLY A 302 -3.80 6.29 9.38
C GLY A 302 -3.77 6.86 10.80
N PRO A 303 -4.82 6.64 11.61
CA PRO A 303 -5.05 7.39 12.84
C PRO A 303 -4.10 7.06 14.00
N TRP A 304 -3.25 6.04 13.87
CA TRP A 304 -2.34 5.56 14.93
C TRP A 304 -0.84 5.81 14.65
N TRP A 305 -0.49 6.52 13.57
CA TRP A 305 0.91 6.81 13.23
C TRP A 305 1.62 7.74 14.23
N GLY A 306 0.90 8.61 14.93
CA GLY A 306 1.48 9.53 15.91
C GLY A 306 2.57 10.41 15.30
N SER A 307 3.81 10.28 15.79
CA SER A 307 4.99 11.02 15.31
C SER A 307 5.81 10.27 14.25
N TYR A 308 5.24 9.31 13.53
CA TYR A 308 5.93 8.61 12.43
C TYR A 308 6.36 9.60 11.35
N MET A 309 7.65 9.55 10.99
CA MET A 309 8.34 10.48 10.10
C MET A 309 7.65 10.74 8.75
N TYR A 310 7.00 9.73 8.17
CA TYR A 310 6.32 9.83 6.88
C TYR A 310 4.80 10.02 7.01
N SER A 311 4.26 10.26 8.21
CA SER A 311 2.80 10.28 8.37
C SER A 311 2.16 11.45 7.61
N LEU A 312 1.32 11.12 6.64
CA LEU A 312 0.51 12.07 5.88
C LEU A 312 -0.89 12.27 6.51
N GLN A 313 -1.09 11.76 7.72
CA GLN A 313 -2.33 11.85 8.49
C GLN A 313 -2.73 13.32 8.73
N PRO A 314 -3.88 13.81 8.20
CA PRO A 314 -4.30 15.18 8.44
C PRO A 314 -4.65 15.42 9.93
N SER A 315 -4.40 16.60 10.50
CA SER A 315 -3.53 17.69 10.01
C SER A 315 -2.15 17.69 10.67
N ASP A 316 -1.87 16.67 11.50
CA ASP A 316 -0.82 16.68 12.52
C ASP A 316 0.33 15.70 12.22
N GLY A 317 0.20 14.86 11.18
CA GLY A 317 1.25 13.95 10.72
C GLY A 317 2.49 14.72 10.22
N PRO A 318 3.73 14.35 10.60
CA PRO A 318 4.94 15.12 10.27
C PRO A 318 5.14 15.43 8.78
N ALA A 319 4.77 14.52 7.86
CA ALA A 319 4.90 14.74 6.43
C ALA A 319 3.80 15.64 5.85
N TYR A 320 2.61 15.68 6.46
CA TYR A 320 1.40 16.28 5.88
C TYR A 320 1.60 17.72 5.38
N SER A 321 2.10 18.62 6.22
CA SER A 321 2.24 20.04 5.86
C SER A 321 3.33 20.35 4.83
N THR A 322 4.33 19.47 4.70
CA THR A 322 5.46 19.64 3.77
C THR A 322 5.19 18.98 2.43
N TYR A 323 4.73 17.73 2.46
CA TYR A 323 4.55 16.93 1.25
C TYR A 323 3.24 17.19 0.53
N LEU A 324 2.11 17.49 1.21
CA LEU A 324 0.84 17.71 0.50
C LEU A 324 0.94 18.78 -0.63
N PRO A 325 1.59 19.95 -0.43
CA PRO A 325 1.79 20.93 -1.52
C PRO A 325 2.73 20.48 -2.66
N ILE A 326 3.55 19.44 -2.44
CA ILE A 326 4.37 18.79 -3.47
C ILE A 326 3.50 17.76 -4.23
N LEU A 327 2.85 16.85 -3.49
CA LEU A 327 2.00 15.78 -4.02
C LEU A 327 0.81 16.34 -4.83
N GLU A 328 0.19 17.42 -4.37
CA GLU A 328 -0.88 18.15 -5.05
C GLU A 328 -0.58 18.46 -6.53
N LYS A 329 0.69 18.69 -6.89
CA LYS A 329 1.12 19.00 -8.26
C LYS A 329 0.76 17.88 -9.24
N TYR A 330 0.64 16.65 -8.72
CA TYR A 330 0.50 15.40 -9.46
C TYR A 330 -0.89 14.76 -9.34
N PHE A 331 -1.78 15.28 -8.49
CA PHE A 331 -3.14 14.77 -8.38
C PHE A 331 -3.85 14.81 -9.76
N PRO A 332 -4.60 13.76 -10.15
CA PRO A 332 -5.30 13.73 -11.42
C PRO A 332 -6.26 14.92 -11.55
N ASP A 333 -6.52 15.37 -12.79
CA ASP A 333 -7.58 16.36 -13.05
C ASP A 333 -8.93 15.75 -12.58
N GLY A 334 -9.36 16.14 -11.37
CA GLY A 334 -10.56 15.59 -10.75
C GLY A 334 -11.77 15.70 -11.66
N ASP A 335 -12.53 14.61 -11.76
CA ASP A 335 -13.63 14.47 -12.72
C ASP A 335 -14.72 15.50 -12.43
N SER A 336 -14.62 16.66 -13.11
CA SER A 336 -15.36 17.88 -12.79
C SER A 336 -16.80 17.86 -13.29
N THR A 337 -17.45 16.70 -13.16
CA THR A 337 -18.90 16.47 -13.19
C THR A 337 -19.60 17.11 -11.97
N THR A 338 -19.17 18.32 -11.60
CA THR A 338 -20.07 19.32 -11.04
C THR A 338 -21.36 19.28 -11.85
N SER A 339 -22.45 18.86 -11.22
CA SER A 339 -23.72 18.70 -11.90
C SER A 339 -24.18 20.07 -12.38
N ALA A 340 -23.89 20.36 -13.65
CA ALA A 340 -24.37 21.53 -14.36
C ALA A 340 -25.89 21.39 -14.48
N SER A 341 -26.59 21.85 -13.43
CA SER A 341 -28.04 21.85 -13.33
C SER A 341 -28.60 22.56 -14.54
N SER A 342 -29.00 21.78 -15.54
CA SER A 342 -29.45 22.26 -16.83
C SER A 342 -30.77 22.99 -16.62
N SER A 343 -30.68 24.32 -16.53
CA SER A 343 -31.82 25.21 -16.35
C SER A 343 -32.65 25.25 -17.64
N ALA A 344 -33.33 24.13 -17.92
CA ALA A 344 -34.25 23.95 -19.03
C ALA A 344 -35.41 24.93 -18.87
N ALA A 345 -35.31 26.06 -19.58
CA ALA A 345 -36.21 27.20 -19.46
C ALA A 345 -37.62 26.86 -19.95
N THR A 346 -38.41 26.24 -19.07
CA THR A 346 -39.82 25.95 -19.29
C THR A 346 -40.63 27.21 -18.99
N SER A 347 -41.09 27.89 -20.03
CA SER A 347 -41.87 29.11 -19.92
C SER A 347 -43.29 28.83 -19.40
N VAL A 348 -43.57 29.24 -18.16
CA VAL A 348 -44.92 29.30 -17.62
C VAL A 348 -45.33 30.78 -17.48
N ALA A 349 -46.41 31.16 -18.15
CA ALA A 349 -46.87 32.54 -18.20
C ALA A 349 -47.46 33.01 -16.86
N ALA A 350 -47.21 34.27 -16.50
CA ALA A 350 -47.80 34.87 -15.32
C ALA A 350 -49.30 35.13 -15.52
N ALA A 351 -50.12 34.65 -14.58
CA ALA A 351 -51.54 34.99 -14.46
C ALA A 351 -51.78 35.63 -13.09
N THR A 352 -51.97 36.95 -13.06
CA THR A 352 -52.11 37.72 -11.82
C THR A 352 -53.54 37.64 -11.26
N SER A 353 -53.68 37.45 -9.95
CA SER A 353 -54.91 37.74 -9.20
C SER A 353 -54.56 37.98 -7.73
N ALA A 354 -55.23 38.93 -7.07
CA ALA A 354 -54.85 39.43 -5.75
C ALA A 354 -56.04 39.53 -4.78
N ALA A 355 -55.88 38.96 -3.59
CA ALA A 355 -56.71 39.13 -2.39
C ALA A 355 -56.08 38.29 -1.24
N THR A 356 -56.11 38.62 0.06
CA THR A 356 -56.30 39.90 0.79
C THR A 356 -55.62 39.72 2.17
N SER A 357 -55.15 40.80 2.79
CA SER A 357 -54.42 40.76 4.07
C SER A 357 -55.27 40.34 5.29
N ALA A 358 -54.66 39.59 6.22
CA ALA A 358 -54.94 39.67 7.65
C ALA A 358 -53.68 39.28 8.45
N VAL A 359 -53.37 40.00 9.52
CA VAL A 359 -52.24 39.75 10.43
C VAL A 359 -52.77 39.55 11.84
N SER A 360 -52.17 38.64 12.60
CA SER A 360 -52.23 38.67 14.07
C SER A 360 -50.94 38.08 14.62
N ALA A 361 -50.27 38.84 15.48
CA ALA A 361 -49.01 38.47 16.11
C ALA A 361 -49.15 38.53 17.63
N VAL A 362 -48.58 37.55 18.34
CA VAL A 362 -48.40 37.62 19.79
C VAL A 362 -46.94 37.34 20.12
N GLN A 363 -46.22 38.46 20.24
CA GLN A 363 -45.01 38.72 21.03
C GLN A 363 -44.49 37.57 21.93
N GLN A 364 -43.25 37.15 21.66
CA GLN A 364 -42.42 36.36 22.57
C GLN A 364 -41.71 37.31 23.57
N THR A 365 -41.47 36.87 24.82
CA THR A 365 -40.81 37.70 25.85
C THR A 365 -39.63 36.95 26.50
N THR A 366 -38.61 37.71 26.94
CA THR A 366 -37.30 37.23 27.39
C THR A 366 -37.21 36.97 28.90
N THR A 367 -36.30 36.08 29.31
CA THR A 367 -35.32 36.29 30.41
C THR A 367 -34.32 35.13 30.47
N ALA A 368 -33.22 35.28 31.23
CA ALA A 368 -32.10 34.33 31.24
C ALA A 368 -31.44 34.19 32.63
N ALA A 369 -30.87 33.00 32.89
CA ALA A 369 -29.85 32.67 33.92
C ALA A 369 -30.25 32.86 35.41
N PRO A 370 -29.68 32.12 36.40
CA PRO A 370 -28.23 32.02 36.64
C PRO A 370 -27.67 30.65 37.11
N HIS A 371 -26.36 30.62 37.36
CA HIS A 371 -25.58 29.55 38.01
C HIS A 371 -25.99 29.27 39.48
N PRO A 372 -25.54 28.13 40.04
CA PRO A 372 -24.57 28.22 41.14
C PRO A 372 -23.31 27.31 40.99
N GLN A 373 -22.42 27.37 41.97
CA GLN A 373 -21.25 26.49 42.20
C GLN A 373 -21.34 25.79 43.58
N VAL A 374 -20.38 24.88 43.86
CA VAL A 374 -19.64 24.71 45.15
C VAL A 374 -19.56 23.26 45.70
N SER A 375 -18.32 22.72 45.67
CA SER A 375 -17.63 21.81 46.62
C SER A 375 -18.06 20.37 47.01
N THR A 376 -17.23 19.42 46.56
CA THR A 376 -16.45 18.40 47.34
C THR A 376 -17.08 17.31 48.24
N THR A 377 -16.43 16.13 48.20
CA THR A 377 -16.08 15.13 49.26
C THR A 377 -16.59 13.68 49.16
N SER A 378 -15.63 12.76 49.33
CA SER A 378 -15.71 11.43 50.01
C SER A 378 -16.25 10.16 49.32
N ALA A 379 -15.28 9.33 48.90
CA ALA A 379 -15.01 7.97 49.42
C ALA A 379 -15.82 6.73 48.98
N VAL A 380 -15.18 5.91 48.11
CA VAL A 380 -14.79 4.49 48.31
C VAL A 380 -15.77 3.54 49.05
N SER A 381 -16.24 2.50 48.34
CA SER A 381 -15.87 1.08 48.64
C SER A 381 -16.51 0.06 47.68
N VAL A 382 -15.70 -0.84 47.10
CA VAL A 382 -16.10 -2.23 46.74
C VAL A 382 -14.91 -3.14 47.09
N ALA A 383 -15.16 -4.35 47.61
CA ALA A 383 -14.14 -5.19 48.24
C ALA A 383 -13.52 -6.25 47.31
N ALA A 384 -12.28 -6.64 47.59
CA ALA A 384 -11.64 -7.84 47.06
C ALA A 384 -11.89 -9.06 47.97
N ALA A 385 -11.93 -10.27 47.42
CA ALA A 385 -12.07 -11.51 48.18
C ALA A 385 -11.37 -12.71 47.50
N ALA A 386 -10.37 -13.28 48.18
CA ALA A 386 -9.65 -14.53 47.88
C ALA A 386 -8.74 -14.86 49.09
N PRO A 387 -8.10 -16.05 49.20
CA PRO A 387 -8.36 -17.34 48.55
C PRO A 387 -8.56 -18.49 49.58
N SER A 388 -8.74 -19.74 49.13
CA SER A 388 -8.33 -20.93 49.89
C SER A 388 -8.08 -22.13 48.97
N SER A 389 -7.08 -22.96 49.28
CA SER A 389 -6.53 -24.00 48.39
C SER A 389 -6.65 -25.42 48.95
N SER A 390 -6.68 -26.44 48.08
CA SER A 390 -6.36 -27.82 48.44
C SER A 390 -5.69 -28.55 47.28
N SER A 391 -4.63 -29.30 47.54
CA SER A 391 -3.75 -29.93 46.54
C SER A 391 -3.87 -31.45 46.47
N SER A 392 -3.62 -32.03 45.30
CA SER A 392 -3.10 -33.40 45.14
C SER A 392 -2.48 -33.57 43.75
N ALA A 393 -1.46 -34.43 43.64
CA ALA A 393 -0.72 -34.67 42.40
C ALA A 393 -0.51 -36.16 42.16
N THR A 394 -0.46 -36.59 40.90
CA THR A 394 0.10 -37.89 40.49
C THR A 394 0.64 -37.78 39.05
N THR A 395 1.44 -38.75 38.62
CA THR A 395 2.53 -38.57 37.64
C THR A 395 2.41 -39.44 36.38
N PHE A 396 3.12 -39.01 35.33
CA PHE A 396 3.69 -39.78 34.21
C PHE A 396 2.89 -40.92 33.54
N ALA A 397 2.69 -40.78 32.22
CA ALA A 397 3.14 -41.78 31.24
C ALA A 397 3.28 -41.16 29.83
N THR A 398 4.10 -41.76 28.96
CA THR A 398 4.41 -41.26 27.60
C THR A 398 4.33 -42.37 26.56
N SER A 399 4.22 -41.97 25.27
CA SER A 399 4.85 -42.63 24.12
C SER A 399 4.19 -43.86 23.43
N THR A 400 3.58 -43.58 22.27
CA THR A 400 3.83 -44.21 20.93
C THR A 400 3.42 -45.66 20.55
N LYS A 401 2.77 -45.72 19.36
CA LYS A 401 3.05 -46.57 18.16
C LYS A 401 2.90 -48.12 18.17
N SER A 402 1.79 -48.55 17.55
CA SER A 402 1.74 -49.19 16.19
C SER A 402 1.90 -50.72 15.97
N LYS A 403 1.28 -51.18 14.86
CA LYS A 403 1.41 -52.45 14.09
C LYS A 403 0.59 -53.71 14.52
N SER A 404 -0.50 -53.98 13.76
CA SER A 404 -0.74 -55.13 12.82
C SER A 404 -0.41 -56.61 13.20
N PRO A 405 -0.93 -57.66 12.48
CA PRO A 405 -1.84 -57.69 11.31
C PRO A 405 -2.97 -58.78 11.28
N CYS A 406 -3.85 -58.71 10.26
CA CYS A 406 -4.56 -59.78 9.51
C CYS A 406 -5.09 -61.09 10.14
N LYS A 407 -6.40 -61.39 9.99
CA LYS A 407 -6.96 -62.34 8.97
C LYS A 407 -8.50 -62.56 8.97
N LEU A 408 -9.10 -62.46 7.76
CA LEU A 408 -10.09 -63.33 7.07
C LEU A 408 -11.28 -64.07 7.77
N HIS A 409 -12.40 -64.14 7.01
CA HIS A 409 -13.62 -65.00 7.12
C HIS A 409 -14.68 -64.66 8.21
N SER A 410 -16.00 -64.92 8.06
CA SER A 410 -16.96 -64.88 6.91
C SER A 410 -18.41 -65.19 7.37
N THR A 411 -19.43 -65.02 6.50
CA THR A 411 -20.87 -65.44 6.63
C THR A 411 -21.74 -64.62 7.62
N SER A 412 -22.77 -63.89 7.15
CA SER A 412 -24.23 -64.25 7.03
C SER A 412 -25.06 -64.02 8.31
N SER A 413 -26.35 -63.60 8.33
CA SER A 413 -27.33 -63.00 7.37
C SER A 413 -28.62 -62.64 8.22
N ALA A 414 -29.81 -62.19 7.75
CA ALA A 414 -30.42 -61.93 6.44
C ALA A 414 -31.63 -60.95 6.55
N ALA A 415 -32.07 -60.37 5.41
CA ALA A 415 -33.42 -59.81 5.15
C ALA A 415 -33.82 -58.50 5.92
N SER A 416 -34.82 -57.69 5.51
CA SER A 416 -35.93 -57.86 4.53
C SER A 416 -36.23 -56.59 3.70
N ALA A 417 -37.04 -56.80 2.65
CA ALA A 417 -37.60 -55.89 1.63
C ALA A 417 -38.46 -54.69 2.15
N SER A 418 -39.03 -53.77 1.34
CA SER A 418 -39.40 -53.88 -0.10
C SER A 418 -39.76 -52.56 -0.81
N ALA A 419 -39.58 -52.55 -2.15
CA ALA A 419 -40.49 -52.03 -3.22
C ALA A 419 -40.96 -50.54 -3.24
N THR A 420 -41.26 -49.88 -4.37
CA THR A 420 -41.12 -50.10 -5.84
C THR A 420 -41.23 -48.72 -6.53
N SER A 421 -40.79 -48.44 -7.77
CA SER A 421 -41.15 -49.09 -9.06
C SER A 421 -40.11 -48.85 -10.15
N ALA A 422 -40.21 -49.59 -11.26
CA ALA A 422 -39.25 -49.54 -12.38
C ALA A 422 -39.96 -49.65 -13.75
N VAL A 423 -39.27 -49.24 -14.83
CA VAL A 423 -39.63 -49.59 -16.22
C VAL A 423 -38.37 -49.98 -17.01
N VAL A 424 -38.28 -51.28 -17.31
CA VAL A 424 -37.75 -51.97 -18.52
C VAL A 424 -36.45 -51.49 -19.19
N ALA A 425 -35.60 -52.46 -19.54
CA ALA A 425 -34.33 -52.29 -20.25
C ALA A 425 -34.30 -53.04 -21.59
N THR A 426 -33.32 -52.73 -22.45
CA THR A 426 -32.71 -53.67 -23.40
C THR A 426 -31.22 -53.35 -23.61
N GLN A 427 -30.44 -54.40 -23.87
CA GLN A 427 -29.02 -54.34 -24.28
C GLN A 427 -28.92 -54.81 -25.75
N PRO A 428 -27.79 -54.63 -26.46
CA PRO A 428 -26.87 -55.76 -26.55
C PRO A 428 -25.36 -55.45 -26.62
N THR A 429 -24.58 -56.39 -26.09
CA THR A 429 -23.18 -56.78 -26.38
C THR A 429 -22.32 -56.02 -27.41
N THR A 430 -21.24 -55.44 -26.89
CA THR A 430 -19.82 -55.61 -27.31
C THR A 430 -19.46 -55.93 -28.78
N THR A 431 -18.54 -55.12 -29.33
CA THR A 431 -17.50 -55.55 -30.29
C THR A 431 -16.16 -54.95 -29.85
N ALA A 432 -15.06 -55.72 -29.93
CA ALA A 432 -13.74 -55.24 -29.55
C ALA A 432 -13.06 -54.44 -30.68
N ILE A 433 -12.32 -53.39 -30.32
CA ILE A 433 -11.42 -52.68 -31.24
C ILE A 433 -9.98 -52.99 -30.83
N VAL A 434 -9.16 -53.39 -31.81
CA VAL A 434 -7.78 -53.84 -31.59
C VAL A 434 -6.87 -52.63 -31.33
N ALA A 435 -6.07 -52.68 -30.26
CA ALA A 435 -5.03 -51.70 -30.01
C ALA A 435 -3.85 -51.92 -30.99
N THR A 436 -3.65 -50.99 -31.93
CA THR A 436 -2.50 -50.98 -32.84
C THR A 436 -1.32 -50.27 -32.19
N GLN A 437 -0.17 -50.94 -32.09
CA GLN A 437 1.08 -50.30 -31.68
C GLN A 437 1.51 -49.22 -32.69
N PRO A 438 2.07 -48.07 -32.24
CA PRO A 438 2.87 -47.22 -33.10
C PRO A 438 4.25 -47.89 -33.31
N THR A 439 4.54 -48.26 -34.56
CA THR A 439 5.83 -48.87 -34.91
C THR A 439 6.97 -47.86 -34.82
N THR A 440 8.06 -48.20 -34.13
CA THR A 440 9.24 -47.33 -34.02
C THR A 440 10.02 -47.26 -35.34
N THR A 441 9.84 -46.19 -36.11
CA THR A 441 10.72 -45.84 -37.23
C THR A 441 11.83 -44.91 -36.74
N ALA A 442 13.09 -45.34 -36.87
CA ALA A 442 14.23 -44.53 -36.46
C ALA A 442 14.43 -43.35 -37.43
N VAL A 443 14.30 -42.12 -36.92
CA VAL A 443 14.71 -40.91 -37.64
C VAL A 443 16.20 -40.68 -37.38
N VAL A 444 16.98 -40.56 -38.46
CA VAL A 444 18.42 -40.28 -38.37
C VAL A 444 18.63 -38.85 -37.90
N ALA A 445 19.38 -38.66 -36.81
CA ALA A 445 19.73 -37.35 -36.31
C ALA A 445 20.74 -36.64 -37.25
N THR A 446 20.26 -35.70 -38.05
CA THR A 446 21.11 -34.81 -38.86
C THR A 446 21.64 -33.66 -38.00
N GLN A 447 22.96 -33.65 -37.81
CA GLN A 447 23.69 -32.62 -37.06
C GLN A 447 23.55 -31.23 -37.72
N PRO A 448 23.29 -30.14 -36.97
CA PRO A 448 23.22 -28.80 -37.54
C PRO A 448 24.62 -28.26 -37.88
N THR A 449 24.89 -28.07 -39.17
CA THR A 449 26.19 -27.58 -39.66
C THR A 449 26.34 -26.07 -39.41
N THR A 450 27.21 -25.69 -38.47
CA THR A 450 27.51 -24.28 -38.18
C THR A 450 28.23 -23.62 -39.36
N THR A 451 27.53 -22.71 -40.06
CA THR A 451 28.14 -21.89 -41.12
C THR A 451 28.72 -20.62 -40.48
N ALA A 452 30.05 -20.51 -40.44
CA ALA A 452 30.73 -19.39 -39.80
C ALA A 452 30.63 -18.11 -40.62
N VAL A 453 29.98 -17.07 -40.07
CA VAL A 453 29.97 -15.71 -40.63
C VAL A 453 31.21 -14.97 -40.11
N VAL A 454 32.16 -14.68 -41.00
CA VAL A 454 33.40 -13.96 -40.64
C VAL A 454 33.14 -12.45 -40.60
N VAL A 455 32.91 -11.92 -39.39
CA VAL A 455 32.97 -10.48 -39.12
C VAL A 455 34.36 -10.12 -38.60
N LYS A 456 34.97 -9.06 -39.13
CA LYS A 456 36.33 -8.62 -38.75
C LYS A 456 36.35 -8.02 -37.35
N GLN A 457 37.11 -8.63 -36.44
CA GLN A 457 37.59 -7.98 -35.22
C GLN A 457 38.55 -6.82 -35.57
N PRO A 458 38.37 -5.60 -35.03
CA PRO A 458 39.38 -4.55 -35.08
C PRO A 458 40.40 -4.77 -33.97
N THR A 459 41.60 -5.24 -34.30
CA THR A 459 42.75 -5.20 -33.38
C THR A 459 43.30 -3.78 -33.33
N THR A 460 43.33 -3.16 -32.14
CA THR A 460 44.12 -1.95 -31.88
C THR A 460 45.15 -2.23 -30.78
N THR A 461 46.33 -1.64 -30.94
CA THR A 461 47.55 -2.05 -30.24
C THR A 461 47.68 -1.37 -28.88
N SER A 462 48.12 -2.11 -27.86
CA SER A 462 48.54 -1.50 -26.59
C SER A 462 49.79 -0.64 -26.78
N ALA A 463 49.73 0.61 -26.33
CA ALA A 463 50.85 1.55 -26.33
C ALA A 463 50.84 2.36 -25.02
N ALA A 464 51.80 2.08 -24.14
CA ALA A 464 51.98 2.85 -22.91
C ALA A 464 52.65 4.19 -23.20
N VAL A 465 52.11 5.28 -22.63
CA VAL A 465 52.71 6.62 -22.64
C VAL A 465 52.75 7.16 -21.22
N ALA A 466 53.85 7.80 -20.84
CA ALA A 466 54.12 8.21 -19.45
C ALA A 466 53.40 9.51 -19.06
N ALA A 467 53.16 9.67 -17.75
CA ALA A 467 52.53 10.85 -17.17
C ALA A 467 53.45 12.09 -17.20
N THR A 468 52.87 13.29 -17.29
CA THR A 468 53.55 14.56 -16.97
C THR A 468 52.58 15.63 -16.49
N THR A 469 52.88 16.24 -15.33
CA THR A 469 52.46 17.58 -14.86
C THR A 469 50.95 17.87 -14.62
N PRO A 470 50.62 18.89 -13.80
CA PRO A 470 51.25 19.26 -12.52
C PRO A 470 50.22 19.40 -11.36
N ALA A 471 50.70 19.38 -10.12
CA ALA A 471 49.85 19.55 -8.94
C ALA A 471 49.35 21.01 -8.78
N VAL A 472 48.09 21.16 -8.35
CA VAL A 472 47.51 22.43 -7.91
C VAL A 472 47.38 22.42 -6.38
N ILE A 473 47.82 23.50 -5.72
CA ILE A 473 47.84 23.63 -4.26
C ILE A 473 46.76 24.61 -3.81
N PRO A 474 45.79 24.19 -2.97
CA PRO A 474 44.99 25.10 -2.16
C PRO A 474 45.74 25.43 -0.86
N SER A 475 46.05 26.72 -0.63
CA SER A 475 46.57 27.18 0.67
C SER A 475 45.45 27.18 1.73
N PRO A 476 45.77 26.91 3.02
CA PRO A 476 44.75 26.77 4.06
C PRO A 476 44.13 28.11 4.46
N ILE A 477 42.80 28.13 4.58
CA ILE A 477 42.07 29.18 5.30
C ILE A 477 41.90 28.72 6.75
N THR A 478 42.43 29.49 7.71
CA THR A 478 42.27 29.19 9.14
C THR A 478 41.01 29.84 9.70
N SER A 479 40.29 29.12 10.55
CA SER A 479 39.25 29.66 11.43
C SER A 479 39.16 28.77 12.67
N SER A 480 39.20 29.38 13.86
CA SER A 480 39.60 28.69 15.10
C SER A 480 38.68 29.00 16.27
N VAL A 481 37.74 28.10 16.54
CA VAL A 481 36.96 27.94 17.79
C VAL A 481 36.28 26.56 17.75
N ALA A 482 36.00 25.86 18.85
CA ALA A 482 36.64 25.83 20.16
C ALA A 482 36.30 24.48 20.80
N ALA A 483 37.24 23.79 21.42
CA ALA A 483 36.97 22.48 22.02
C ALA A 483 36.25 22.61 23.37
N ALA A 484 35.07 22.00 23.49
CA ALA A 484 34.35 21.79 24.74
C ALA A 484 34.11 20.28 24.94
N SER A 485 34.25 19.80 26.18
CA SER A 485 34.35 18.36 26.47
C SER A 485 32.98 17.68 26.55
N GLY A 486 32.81 16.58 25.79
CA GLY A 486 31.72 15.62 25.91
C GLY A 486 32.28 14.19 25.99
N SER A 487 31.55 13.27 26.63
CA SER A 487 31.97 11.87 26.74
C SER A 487 31.94 11.18 25.38
N ALA A 488 32.86 10.23 25.15
CA ALA A 488 32.89 9.41 23.95
C ALA A 488 31.80 8.33 24.00
N GLY A 489 30.56 8.72 23.68
CA GLY A 489 29.55 7.77 23.21
C GLY A 489 29.95 7.20 21.86
N VAL A 490 29.53 5.96 21.57
CA VAL A 490 29.57 5.43 20.20
C VAL A 490 28.69 6.33 19.34
N SER A 491 29.19 6.74 18.18
CA SER A 491 28.41 7.54 17.22
C SER A 491 27.24 6.71 16.71
N ASP A 492 26.04 7.01 17.19
CA ASP A 492 24.80 6.33 16.79
C ASP A 492 24.58 6.50 15.28
N PRO A 493 24.60 5.42 14.47
CA PRO A 493 24.48 5.52 13.02
C PRO A 493 23.08 6.00 12.57
N GLN A 494 22.11 6.05 13.49
CA GLN A 494 20.76 6.56 13.26
C GLN A 494 20.60 8.06 13.62
N GLY A 495 21.67 8.72 14.07
CA GLY A 495 21.67 10.14 14.38
C GLY A 495 21.15 10.51 15.77
N ALA A 496 21.14 11.81 16.05
CA ALA A 496 21.06 12.36 17.41
C ALA A 496 19.69 12.26 18.12
N LEU A 497 18.67 11.69 17.46
CA LEU A 497 17.34 11.44 18.04
C LEU A 497 17.09 9.96 18.36
N ALA A 498 17.92 9.05 17.85
CA ALA A 498 17.73 7.61 18.05
C ALA A 498 18.02 7.16 19.48
N THR A 499 18.86 7.90 20.21
CA THR A 499 19.16 7.67 21.63
C THR A 499 18.69 8.82 22.52
N ASN A 500 18.23 8.49 23.73
CA ASN A 500 17.94 9.46 24.78
C ASN A 500 19.23 9.97 25.46
N ALA A 501 19.11 10.95 26.37
CA ALA A 501 20.25 11.52 27.09
C ALA A 501 21.00 10.55 28.04
N ALA A 502 20.50 9.31 28.23
CA ALA A 502 21.16 8.23 28.94
C ALA A 502 21.83 7.19 28.01
N GLY A 503 21.73 7.37 26.67
CA GLY A 503 22.27 6.46 25.68
C GLY A 503 21.38 5.22 25.39
N GLN A 504 20.12 5.24 25.84
CA GLN A 504 19.15 4.18 25.54
C GLN A 504 18.36 4.52 24.28
N VAL A 505 18.07 3.53 23.46
CA VAL A 505 17.40 3.65 22.16
C VAL A 505 15.93 4.04 22.35
N ASN A 506 15.48 5.09 21.65
CA ASN A 506 14.10 5.57 21.67
C ASN A 506 13.15 4.62 20.91
N GLN A 507 11.83 4.81 21.08
CA GLN A 507 10.84 4.00 20.36
C GLN A 507 11.03 4.08 18.84
N TYR A 508 10.79 2.97 18.15
CA TYR A 508 10.91 2.77 16.70
C TYR A 508 12.33 2.79 16.12
N TYR A 509 13.36 3.07 16.92
CA TYR A 509 14.76 2.98 16.48
C TYR A 509 15.35 1.57 16.68
N GLN A 510 16.41 1.28 15.92
CA GLN A 510 17.16 0.03 15.91
C GLN A 510 17.97 -0.16 17.21
N CYS A 511 17.88 -1.36 17.76
CA CYS A 511 18.52 -1.81 18.99
C CYS A 511 19.24 -3.17 18.84
N GLY A 512 19.33 -3.70 17.62
CA GLY A 512 19.93 -5.01 17.35
C GLY A 512 19.85 -5.41 15.89
N GLY A 513 20.49 -6.54 15.57
CA GLY A 513 20.59 -7.07 14.22
C GLY A 513 21.99 -7.61 13.89
N LEU A 514 22.09 -8.44 12.86
CA LEU A 514 23.37 -8.81 12.26
C LEU A 514 24.11 -7.56 11.78
N ASN A 515 25.39 -7.45 12.17
CA ASN A 515 26.26 -6.30 11.93
C ASN A 515 25.86 -4.98 12.63
N TRP A 516 24.82 -4.97 13.49
CA TRP A 516 24.51 -3.82 14.33
C TRP A 516 25.66 -3.54 15.31
N THR A 517 26.07 -2.28 15.40
CA THR A 517 27.20 -1.82 16.26
C THR A 517 26.82 -0.63 17.16
N GLY A 518 25.59 -0.13 17.05
CA GLY A 518 25.06 0.92 17.91
C GLY A 518 24.50 0.38 19.25
N PRO A 519 23.78 1.23 20.00
CA PRO A 519 23.22 0.87 21.29
C PRO A 519 22.14 -0.22 21.20
N THR A 520 21.92 -0.98 22.28
CA THR A 520 21.01 -2.15 22.28
C THR A 520 20.00 -2.18 23.42
N GLU A 521 20.11 -1.25 24.38
CA GLU A 521 19.15 -1.09 25.48
C GLU A 521 18.09 -0.05 25.09
N CYS A 522 16.81 -0.43 25.13
CA CYS A 522 15.71 0.49 24.86
C CYS A 522 15.39 1.39 26.06
N ALA A 523 14.98 2.62 25.79
CA ALA A 523 14.39 3.51 26.79
C ALA A 523 13.10 2.89 27.34
N SER A 524 12.88 2.98 28.65
CA SER A 524 11.62 2.52 29.26
C SER A 524 10.43 3.35 28.75
N PRO A 525 9.27 2.76 28.38
CA PRO A 525 8.83 1.39 28.64
C PRO A 525 9.07 0.39 27.48
N TYR A 526 9.96 0.67 26.54
CA TYR A 526 10.13 -0.12 25.32
C TYR A 526 11.05 -1.34 25.54
N THR A 527 10.93 -2.35 24.67
CA THR A 527 11.74 -3.57 24.64
C THR A 527 12.31 -3.78 23.24
N CYS A 528 13.53 -4.30 23.15
CA CYS A 528 14.15 -4.60 21.86
C CYS A 528 13.55 -5.88 21.28
N VAL A 529 12.76 -5.76 20.23
CA VAL A 529 12.09 -6.88 19.55
C VAL A 529 12.72 -7.09 18.18
N LYS A 530 13.11 -8.33 17.90
CA LYS A 530 13.60 -8.73 16.57
C LYS A 530 12.48 -8.62 15.54
N GLN A 531 12.67 -7.80 14.51
CA GLN A 531 11.80 -7.79 13.33
C GLN A 531 12.32 -8.80 12.28
N ASN A 532 13.60 -8.70 11.91
CA ASN A 532 14.28 -9.67 11.04
C ASN A 532 15.72 -9.95 11.56
N ASP A 533 16.53 -10.74 10.83
CA ASP A 533 17.90 -11.06 11.29
C ASP A 533 18.83 -9.83 11.34
N TYR A 534 18.60 -8.80 10.54
CA TYR A 534 19.43 -7.60 10.40
C TYR A 534 18.89 -6.39 11.17
N TYR A 535 17.62 -6.39 11.59
CA TYR A 535 16.95 -5.25 12.22
C TYR A 535 16.06 -5.68 13.41
N TYR A 536 16.40 -5.21 14.60
CA TYR A 536 15.63 -5.35 15.84
C TYR A 536 15.28 -3.94 16.33
N GLN A 537 14.05 -3.71 16.81
CA GLN A 537 13.49 -2.39 17.04
C GLN A 537 12.98 -2.22 18.48
N CYS A 538 13.09 -1.02 19.04
CA CYS A 538 12.47 -0.69 20.33
C CYS A 538 10.97 -0.43 20.18
N VAL A 539 10.15 -1.35 20.65
CA VAL A 539 8.68 -1.25 20.62
C VAL A 539 8.10 -1.39 22.03
N ALA A 540 6.85 -0.95 22.23
CA ALA A 540 6.18 -1.11 23.53
C ALA A 540 6.01 -2.60 23.88
N SER A 541 6.31 -2.96 25.13
CA SER A 541 6.12 -4.34 25.60
C SER A 541 4.63 -4.71 25.55
N SER A 542 4.28 -5.70 24.72
CA SER A 542 3.00 -6.38 24.83
C SER A 542 2.96 -7.21 26.12
N ASN A 543 1.80 -7.21 26.78
CA ASN A 543 1.56 -7.77 28.10
C ASN A 543 0.30 -8.65 28.05
#